data_AF-A0A2K3KW59-F1
#
_entry.id   AF-A0A2K3KW59-F1
#
_cell.length_a   1.000
_cell.length_b   1.000
_cell.length_c   1.000
_cell.angle_alpha   90.00
_cell.angle_beta   90.00
_cell.angle_gamma   90.00
#
_symmetry.space_group_name_H-M   'P 1'
#
loop_
_entity.id
_entity.type
_entity.pdbx_description
1 polymer ?
#
loop_
_entity_poly.entity_id
_entity_poly.type
_entity_poly.pdbx_seq_one_letter_code
_entity_poly.pdbx_strand_id
1 'polypeptide(L)'
;MDAAAPLLCAGITVFNPLKDHNLVSSPGKKIGVVGLGGLGHMAVKFGKAFGHHVTVISTSPSKEAEAKQRLGADDFIISTNPDQLQ
;
A
#
# COMPACT_ATOMS: atom_id res chain seq x y z
N MET A 1 -3.43 17.07 16.47
CA MET A 1 -2.66 15.87 16.87
C MET A 1 -3.27 14.57 16.34
N ASP A 2 -4.52 14.58 15.85
CA ASP A 2 -5.26 13.36 15.46
C ASP A 2 -4.68 12.60 14.26
N ALA A 3 -3.96 13.28 13.35
CA ALA A 3 -3.37 12.63 12.18
C ALA A 3 -2.34 11.54 12.52
N ALA A 4 -1.76 11.57 13.72
CA ALA A 4 -0.81 10.55 14.19
C ALA A 4 -1.49 9.33 14.82
N ALA A 5 -2.77 9.43 15.23
CA ALA A 5 -3.47 8.34 15.90
C ALA A 5 -3.48 7.01 15.10
N PRO A 6 -3.66 7.01 13.76
CA PRO A 6 -3.60 5.77 12.98
C PRO A 6 -2.23 5.07 13.00
N LEU A 7 -1.15 5.77 13.35
CA LEU A 7 0.20 5.20 13.35
C LEU A 7 0.36 4.10 14.41
N LEU A 8 -0.32 4.23 15.55
CA LEU A 8 -0.17 3.31 16.69
C LEU A 8 -0.97 2.01 16.55
N CYS A 9 -1.87 1.91 15.58
CA CYS A 9 -2.64 0.70 15.29
C CYS A 9 -2.38 0.25 13.84
N ALA A 10 -3.05 0.87 12.87
CA ALA A 10 -2.86 0.52 11.46
C ALA A 10 -1.41 0.69 10.99
N GLY A 11 -0.72 1.74 11.46
CA GLY A 11 0.67 2.01 11.12
C GLY A 11 1.60 0.90 11.62
N ILE A 12 1.60 0.60 12.92
CA ILE A 12 2.48 -0.43 13.49
C ILE A 12 2.19 -1.82 12.93
N THR A 13 0.91 -2.15 12.68
CA THR A 13 0.51 -3.43 12.05
C THR A 13 1.12 -3.60 10.65
N VAL A 14 1.29 -2.52 9.89
CA VAL A 14 1.91 -2.54 8.57
C VAL A 14 3.44 -2.42 8.66
N PHE A 15 3.96 -1.62 9.59
CA PHE A 15 5.39 -1.37 9.71
C PHE A 15 6.17 -2.60 10.19
N ASN A 16 5.64 -3.35 11.16
CA ASN A 16 6.30 -4.55 11.69
C ASN A 16 6.70 -5.56 10.60
N PRO A 17 5.79 -6.04 9.72
CA PRO A 17 6.19 -6.98 8.67
C PRO A 17 7.15 -6.37 7.65
N LEU A 18 7.04 -5.07 7.33
CA LEU A 18 8.03 -4.40 6.47
C LEU A 18 9.44 -4.43 7.10
N LYS A 19 9.53 -4.23 8.41
CA LYS A 19 10.80 -4.29 9.15
C LYS A 19 11.31 -5.73 9.23
N ASP A 20 10.48 -6.68 9.63
CA ASP A 20 10.87 -8.08 9.83
C ASP A 20 11.33 -8.75 8.54
N HIS A 21 10.83 -8.28 7.39
CA HIS A 21 11.26 -8.71 6.06
C HIS A 21 12.35 -7.83 5.42
N ASN A 22 13.03 -6.97 6.20
CA ASN A 22 14.10 -6.08 5.73
C ASN A 22 13.71 -5.15 4.58
N LEU A 23 12.42 -4.82 4.42
CA LEU A 23 11.94 -3.94 3.36
C LEU A 23 12.27 -2.47 3.68
N VAL A 24 12.25 -2.08 4.96
CA VAL A 24 12.60 -0.71 5.40
C VAL A 24 14.01 -0.27 4.95
N SER A 25 14.96 -1.20 4.84
CA SER A 25 16.35 -0.94 4.45
C SER A 25 16.69 -1.33 3.00
N SER A 26 15.72 -1.88 2.24
CA SER A 26 15.96 -2.46 0.91
C SER A 26 15.12 -1.80 -0.18
N PRO A 27 15.47 -0.59 -0.65
CA PRO A 27 14.68 0.14 -1.64
C PRO A 27 14.53 -0.62 -2.96
N GLY A 28 13.54 -0.24 -3.77
CA GLY A 28 13.34 -0.76 -5.13
C GLY A 28 12.64 -2.13 -5.22
N LYS A 29 12.25 -2.74 -4.10
CA LYS A 29 11.39 -3.94 -4.12
C LYS A 29 9.99 -3.63 -4.65
N LYS A 30 9.33 -4.65 -5.22
CA LYS A 30 7.92 -4.60 -5.62
C LYS A 30 7.05 -5.19 -4.52
N ILE A 31 6.07 -4.44 -4.03
CA ILE A 31 5.14 -4.88 -2.98
C ILE A 31 3.69 -4.75 -3.45
N GLY A 32 2.88 -5.75 -3.09
CA GLY A 32 1.44 -5.75 -3.32
C GLY A 32 0.68 -5.36 -2.06
N VAL A 33 -0.28 -4.45 -2.18
CA VAL A 33 -1.19 -4.04 -1.09
C VAL A 33 -2.60 -4.47 -1.45
N VAL A 34 -3.10 -5.52 -0.79
CA VAL A 34 -4.46 -6.02 -1.00
C VAL A 34 -5.44 -5.21 -0.16
N GLY A 35 -6.31 -4.47 -0.84
CA GLY A 35 -7.33 -3.62 -0.24
C GLY A 35 -6.82 -2.22 0.11
N LEU A 36 -7.59 -1.21 -0.28
CA LEU A 36 -7.35 0.19 0.07
C LEU A 36 -8.36 0.65 1.14
N GLY A 37 -7.99 0.43 2.40
CA GLY A 37 -8.70 0.84 3.63
C GLY A 37 -7.71 1.45 4.63
N GLY A 38 -8.00 1.44 5.94
CA GLY A 38 -7.11 2.06 6.94
C GLY A 38 -5.67 1.54 6.92
N LEU A 39 -5.48 0.21 6.87
CA LEU A 39 -4.16 -0.42 6.76
C LEU A 39 -3.55 -0.20 5.37
N GLY A 40 -4.35 -0.34 4.31
CA GLY A 40 -3.89 -0.15 2.94
C GLY A 40 -3.32 1.24 2.69
N HIS A 41 -3.95 2.28 3.25
CA HIS A 41 -3.41 3.65 3.20
C HIS A 41 -2.03 3.76 3.84
N MET A 42 -1.82 3.11 4.99
CA MET A 42 -0.52 3.09 5.66
C MET A 42 0.51 2.30 4.85
N ALA A 43 0.13 1.18 4.26
CA ALA A 43 0.99 0.35 3.43
C ALA A 43 1.49 1.06 2.18
N VAL A 44 0.61 1.79 1.47
CA VAL A 44 1.06 2.58 0.32
C VAL A 44 2.02 3.68 0.77
N LYS A 45 1.67 4.43 1.82
CA LYS A 45 2.53 5.52 2.32
C LYS A 45 3.92 5.03 2.75
N PHE A 46 4.00 3.93 3.51
CA PHE A 46 5.28 3.36 3.91
C PHE A 46 6.04 2.79 2.72
N GLY A 47 5.36 2.07 1.83
CA GLY A 47 5.95 1.51 0.61
C GLY A 47 6.65 2.59 -0.23
N LYS A 48 5.93 3.70 -0.49
CA LYS A 48 6.48 4.84 -1.23
C LYS A 48 7.58 5.57 -0.46
N ALA A 49 7.41 5.78 0.85
CA ALA A 49 8.42 6.42 1.68
C ALA A 49 9.74 5.63 1.74
N PHE A 50 9.70 4.31 1.67
CA PHE A 50 10.89 3.44 1.63
C PHE A 50 11.41 3.18 0.21
N GLY A 51 10.85 3.85 -0.80
CA GLY A 51 11.33 3.76 -2.18
C GLY A 51 10.98 2.45 -2.88
N HIS A 52 9.87 1.81 -2.49
CA HIS A 52 9.37 0.62 -3.17
C HIS A 52 8.42 0.99 -4.31
N HIS A 53 8.29 0.02 -5.22
CA HIS A 53 7.23 -0.02 -6.20
C HIS A 53 5.99 -0.66 -5.56
N VAL A 54 4.89 0.07 -5.50
CA VAL A 54 3.67 -0.32 -4.80
C VAL A 54 2.54 -0.54 -5.78
N THR A 55 2.01 -1.76 -5.78
CA THR A 55 0.82 -2.14 -6.55
C THR A 55 -0.34 -2.34 -5.59
N VAL A 56 -1.44 -1.60 -5.79
CA VAL A 56 -2.67 -1.78 -4.99
C VAL A 56 -3.60 -2.73 -5.71
N ILE A 57 -4.14 -3.72 -4.98
CA ILE A 57 -5.07 -4.70 -5.51
C ILE A 57 -6.42 -4.46 -4.85
N SER A 58 -7.49 -4.22 -5.62
CA SER A 58 -8.81 -3.93 -5.08
C SER A 58 -9.93 -4.54 -5.91
N THR A 59 -11.08 -4.79 -5.28
CA THR A 59 -12.33 -5.14 -5.97
C THR A 59 -13.07 -3.91 -6.49
N SER A 60 -12.70 -2.70 -6.06
CA SER A 60 -13.44 -1.46 -6.34
C SER A 60 -12.64 -0.54 -7.28
N PRO A 61 -13.06 -0.38 -8.55
CA PRO A 61 -12.38 0.51 -9.50
C PRO A 61 -12.33 1.97 -9.05
N SER A 62 -13.34 2.42 -8.29
CA SER A 62 -13.41 3.79 -7.77
C SER A 62 -12.23 4.17 -6.86
N LYS A 63 -11.48 3.19 -6.32
CA LYS A 63 -10.33 3.44 -5.45
C LYS A 63 -9.02 3.69 -6.20
N GLU A 64 -9.00 3.51 -7.53
CA GLU A 64 -7.79 3.66 -8.34
C GLU A 64 -7.24 5.10 -8.29
N ALA A 65 -8.13 6.09 -8.48
CA ALA A 65 -7.72 7.49 -8.45
C ALA A 65 -7.10 7.88 -7.11
N GLU A 66 -7.69 7.42 -5.99
CA GLU A 66 -7.11 7.65 -4.66
C GLU A 66 -5.75 6.95 -4.50
N ALA A 67 -5.64 5.67 -4.89
CA ALA A 67 -4.40 4.93 -4.80
C ALA A 67 -3.26 5.61 -5.58
N LYS A 68 -3.49 5.95 -6.86
CA LYS A 68 -2.46 6.47 -7.75
C LYS A 68 -2.20 7.96 -7.54
N GLN A 69 -3.25 8.78 -7.52
CA GLN A 69 -3.10 10.24 -7.54
C GLN A 69 -2.89 10.83 -6.14
N ARG A 70 -3.52 10.27 -5.10
CA ARG A 70 -3.42 10.81 -3.73
C ARG A 70 -2.34 10.14 -2.90
N LEU A 71 -2.15 8.82 -3.06
CA LEU A 71 -1.20 8.05 -2.25
C LEU A 71 0.09 7.69 -2.99
N GLY A 72 0.12 7.82 -4.31
CA GLY A 72 1.31 7.59 -5.12
C GLY A 72 1.62 6.12 -5.40
N ALA A 73 0.61 5.23 -5.37
CA ALA A 73 0.78 3.87 -5.87
C ALA A 73 1.17 3.89 -7.35
N ASP A 74 2.11 3.02 -7.72
CA ASP A 74 2.63 2.95 -9.08
C ASP A 74 1.61 2.23 -9.99
N ASP A 75 1.05 1.13 -9.50
CA ASP A 75 0.07 0.31 -10.21
C ASP A 75 -1.20 0.06 -9.39
N PHE A 76 -2.28 -0.26 -10.10
CA PHE A 76 -3.56 -0.65 -9.53
C PHE A 76 -4.16 -1.83 -10.31
N ILE A 77 -4.64 -2.84 -9.60
CA ILE A 77 -5.21 -4.07 -10.17
C ILE A 77 -6.63 -4.25 -9.64
N ILE A 78 -7.57 -4.50 -10.57
CA ILE A 78 -8.94 -4.91 -10.24
C ILE A 78 -8.96 -6.42 -10.05
N SER A 79 -9.07 -6.89 -8.80
CA SER A 79 -9.02 -8.32 -8.49
C SER A 79 -10.22 -9.12 -9.01
N THR A 80 -11.28 -8.45 -9.45
CA THR A 80 -12.45 -9.07 -10.08
C THR A 80 -12.34 -9.10 -11.61
N ASN A 81 -11.29 -8.53 -12.18
CA ASN A 81 -10.99 -8.60 -13.61
C ASN A 81 -9.91 -9.66 -13.84
N PRO A 82 -10.25 -10.85 -14.38
CA PRO A 82 -9.29 -11.92 -14.61
C PRO A 82 -8.10 -11.48 -15.46
N ASP A 83 -8.31 -10.64 -16.48
CA ASP A 83 -7.27 -10.19 -17.41
C ASP A 83 -6.19 -9.33 -16.72
N GLN A 84 -6.47 -8.78 -15.54
CA GLN A 84 -5.52 -7.99 -14.75
C GLN A 84 -4.81 -8.80 -13.65
N LEU A 85 -5.20 -10.06 -13.43
CA LEU A 85 -4.62 -10.97 -12.44
C LEU A 85 -3.77 -12.09 -13.06
N GLN A 86 -3.62 -12.10 -14.38
CA GLN A 86 -2.84 -13.10 -15.12
C GLN A 86 -1.34 -12.81 -15.14
#